data_AF-A0A4R6TCM2-F1
#
_entry.id   AF-A0A4R6TCM2-F1
#
_cell.length_a   1.000
_cell.length_b   1.000
_cell.length_c   1.000
_cell.angle_alpha   90.00
_cell.angle_beta   90.00
_cell.angle_gamma   90.00
#
_symmetry.space_group_name_H-M   'P 1'
#
loop_
_entity.id
_entity.type
_entity.pdbx_description
1 polymer ?
#
loop_
_entity_poly.entity_id
_entity_poly.type
_entity_poly.pdbx_seq_one_letter_code
_entity_poly.pdbx_strand_id
1 'polypeptide(L)' 'MEIKNKGEQNKSNEFFKFSGDWSKQSKALKVKYPKLTEEDVKFETGKETDLFKRLETKLDKNRSEVIGILRANYQATI' A
#
# COMPACT_ATOMS: atom_id res chain seq x y z
N MET A 1 -29.69 -16.28 17.42
CA MET A 1 -29.15 -16.36 16.05
C MET A 1 -29.66 -15.16 15.28
N GLU A 2 -28.78 -14.25 14.88
CA GLU A 2 -28.65 -13.71 13.52
C GLU A 2 -27.59 -12.59 13.58
N ILE A 3 -26.38 -12.92 13.09
CA ILE A 3 -25.29 -11.98 12.87
C ILE A 3 -25.71 -11.08 11.69
N LYS A 4 -25.78 -9.77 11.89
CA LYS A 4 -25.73 -8.80 10.79
C LYS A 4 -24.80 -7.63 11.14
N ASN A 5 -23.51 -7.90 10.92
CA ASN A 5 -22.45 -6.92 10.78
C ASN A 5 -22.87 -5.83 9.77
N LYS A 6 -23.03 -4.60 10.24
CA LYS A 6 -23.11 -3.42 9.36
C LYS A 6 -22.56 -2.21 10.10
N GLY A 7 -21.25 -1.99 9.95
CA GLY A 7 -20.59 -0.84 10.58
C GLY A 7 -19.09 -0.70 10.38
N GLU A 8 -18.45 -1.38 9.44
CA GLU A 8 -17.01 -1.19 9.16
C GLU A 8 -16.76 -0.57 7.79
N GLN A 9 -17.38 0.58 7.53
CA GLN A 9 -17.03 1.41 6.39
C GLN A 9 -16.93 2.88 6.84
N ASN A 10 -16.06 3.17 7.80
CA ASN A 10 -15.68 4.55 8.08
C ASN A 10 -14.26 4.60 8.68
N LYS A 11 -13.40 5.42 8.06
CA LYS A 11 -12.05 5.85 8.51
C LYS A 11 -10.86 4.92 8.27
N SER A 12 -10.47 4.70 7.01
CA SER A 12 -9.08 4.28 6.72
C SER A 12 -8.45 4.94 5.48
N ASN A 13 -9.10 5.97 4.94
CA ASN A 13 -8.46 6.80 3.89
C ASN A 13 -7.51 7.86 4.48
N GLU A 14 -7.40 7.93 5.80
CA GLU A 14 -6.50 8.86 6.50
C GLU A 14 -5.18 8.17 6.81
N PHE A 15 -4.20 8.47 5.98
CA PHE A 15 -2.77 8.25 6.20
C PHE A 15 -2.40 6.80 6.54
N PHE A 16 -2.07 6.02 5.50
CA PHE A 16 -1.19 4.88 5.68
C PHE A 16 0.15 5.42 6.22
N LYS A 17 0.26 5.56 7.54
CA LYS A 17 1.50 5.97 8.18
C LYS A 17 2.50 4.87 7.90
N PHE A 18 3.48 5.17 7.06
CA PHE A 18 4.66 4.32 6.88
C PHE A 18 5.50 4.39 8.16
N SER A 19 5.02 3.75 9.23
CA SER A 19 5.77 3.48 10.44
C SER A 19 6.39 2.09 10.31
N GLY A 20 7.60 2.02 9.74
CA GLY A 20 8.35 0.78 9.59
C GLY A 20 9.47 0.81 8.54
N ASP A 21 10.10 -0.35 8.34
CA ASP A 21 11.17 -0.58 7.36
C ASP A 21 10.63 -0.56 5.91
N TRP A 22 10.37 0.64 5.36
CA TRP A 22 9.96 0.77 3.95
C TRP A 22 10.97 0.10 3.00
N SER A 23 12.26 0.08 3.35
CA SER A 23 13.31 -0.61 2.58
C SER A 23 13.03 -2.11 2.36
N LYS A 24 12.41 -2.79 3.34
CA LYS A 24 12.00 -4.20 3.18
C LYS A 24 10.73 -4.28 2.33
N GLN A 25 9.78 -3.39 2.58
CA GLN A 25 8.53 -3.36 1.84
C GLN A 25 8.72 -3.10 0.36
N SER A 26 9.56 -2.13 0.00
CA SER A 26 9.88 -1.77 -1.37
C SER A 26 10.52 -2.94 -2.12
N LYS A 27 11.46 -3.65 -1.47
CA LYS A 27 12.03 -4.89 -2.02
C LYS A 27 10.97 -5.97 -2.23
N ALA A 28 10.11 -6.22 -1.25
CA ALA A 28 9.04 -7.21 -1.37
C ALA A 28 8.04 -6.85 -2.49
N LEU A 29 7.71 -5.56 -2.65
CA LEU A 29 6.87 -5.08 -3.75
C LEU A 29 7.52 -5.31 -5.11
N LYS A 30 8.82 -5.03 -5.25
CA LYS A 30 9.56 -5.32 -6.50
C LYS A 30 9.58 -6.81 -6.83
N VAL A 31 9.76 -7.67 -5.81
CA VAL A 31 9.76 -9.12 -5.99
C VAL A 31 8.37 -9.61 -6.42
N LYS A 32 7.31 -9.09 -5.80
CA LYS A 32 5.92 -9.46 -6.09
C LYS A 32 5.42 -8.88 -7.42
N TYR A 33 5.92 -7.70 -7.78
CA TYR A 33 5.55 -6.97 -8.99
C TYR A 33 6.82 -6.56 -9.74
N PRO A 34 7.34 -7.41 -10.65
CA PRO A 34 8.56 -7.12 -11.40
C PRO A 34 8.45 -5.89 -12.33
N LYS A 35 7.23 -5.39 -12.55
CA LYS A 35 6.96 -4.13 -13.26
C LYS A 35 7.24 -2.87 -12.44
N LEU A 36 7.40 -2.99 -11.12
CA LEU A 36 7.77 -1.88 -10.25
C LEU A 36 9.29 -1.76 -10.19
N THR A 37 9.79 -0.56 -10.44
CA THR A 37 11.21 -0.23 -10.28
C THR A 37 11.48 0.34 -8.89
N GLU A 38 12.76 0.47 -8.52
CA GLU A 38 13.17 1.13 -7.26
C GLU A 38 12.64 2.55 -7.14
N GLU A 39 12.51 3.26 -8.27
CA GLU A 39 11.97 4.61 -8.32
C GLU A 39 10.45 4.64 -8.13
N ASP A 40 9.75 3.59 -8.57
CA ASP A 40 8.30 3.45 -8.40
C ASP A 40 7.92 3.07 -6.98
N VAL A 41 8.77 2.32 -6.29
CA VAL A 41 8.62 1.98 -4.86
C VAL A 41 9.44 2.90 -3.96
N LYS A 42 9.95 4.04 -4.47
CA LYS A 42 10.70 4.99 -3.65
C LYS A 42 9.73 5.77 -2.77
N PHE A 43 9.86 5.60 -1.47
CA PHE A 43 9.14 6.41 -0.50
C PHE A 43 10.01 7.55 0.01
N GLU A 44 9.45 8.75 -0.01
CA GLU A 44 10.03 9.93 0.62
C GLU A 44 8.97 10.50 1.58
N THR A 45 9.36 10.77 2.82
CA THR A 45 8.45 11.33 3.83
C THR A 45 7.83 12.63 3.30
N GLY A 46 6.50 12.75 3.39
CA GLY A 46 5.76 13.89 2.81
C GLY A 46 5.42 13.75 1.33
N LYS A 47 5.86 12.68 0.65
CA LYS A 47 5.48 12.34 -0.75
C LYS A 47 4.69 11.04 -0.88
N GLU A 48 3.96 10.67 0.17
CA GLU A 48 3.09 9.48 0.20
C GLU A 48 2.15 9.45 -1.01
N THR A 49 1.49 10.58 -1.28
CA THR A 49 0.54 10.71 -2.39
C THR A 49 1.18 10.44 -3.75
N ASP A 50 2.44 10.81 -3.94
CA ASP A 50 3.17 10.62 -5.19
C ASP A 50 3.53 9.15 -5.40
N LEU A 51 3.99 8.48 -4.33
CA LEU A 51 4.21 7.03 -4.34
C LEU A 51 2.93 6.29 -4.74
N PHE A 52 1.80 6.62 -4.12
CA PHE A 52 0.52 5.99 -4.46
C PHE A 52 0.18 6.19 -5.94
N LYS A 53 0.30 7.40 -6.49
CA LYS A 53 0.00 7.67 -7.91
C LYS A 53 0.88 6.84 -8.86
N ARG A 54 2.18 6.70 -8.55
CA ARG A 54 3.09 5.85 -9.34
C ARG A 54 2.65 4.40 -9.29
N LEU A 55 2.37 3.89 -8.09
CA LEU A 55 1.91 2.52 -7.90
C LEU A 55 0.57 2.27 -8.59
N GLU A 56 -0.39 3.20 -8.51
CA GLU A 56 -1.68 3.12 -9.21
C GLU A 56 -1.47 2.98 -10.72
N THR A 57 -0.62 3.83 -11.30
CA THR A 57 -0.31 3.84 -12.73
C THR A 57 0.46 2.59 -13.18
N LYS A 58 1.48 2.18 -12.42
CA LYS A 58 2.32 1.02 -12.76
C LYS A 58 1.62 -0.31 -12.52
N LEU A 59 0.83 -0.39 -11.45
CA LEU A 59 0.09 -1.59 -11.13
C LEU A 59 -1.19 -1.71 -11.98
N ASP A 60 -1.61 -0.63 -12.63
CA ASP A 60 -2.92 -0.50 -13.30
C ASP A 60 -4.05 -0.86 -12.32
N LYS A 61 -3.98 -0.25 -11.13
CA LYS A 61 -4.84 -0.56 -9.99
C LYS A 61 -5.33 0.70 -9.31
N ASN A 62 -6.53 0.60 -8.74
CA ASN A 62 -7.15 1.70 -8.02
C ASN A 62 -6.47 1.96 -6.68
N ARG A 63 -6.61 3.18 -6.13
CA ARG A 63 -6.13 3.57 -4.80
C ARG A 63 -6.35 2.51 -3.73
N SER A 64 -7.57 1.98 -3.63
CA SER A 64 -7.95 0.97 -2.63
C SER A 64 -7.19 -0.34 -2.80
N GLU A 65 -6.97 -0.78 -4.04
CA GLU A 65 -6.19 -1.97 -4.36
C GLU A 65 -4.72 -1.77 -4.00
N VAL A 66 -4.15 -0.62 -4.35
CA VAL A 66 -2.76 -0.27 -4.00
C VAL A 66 -2.60 -0.24 -2.48
N ILE A 67 -3.50 0.43 -1.75
CA ILE A 67 -3.48 0.45 -0.28
C ILE A 67 -3.59 -0.98 0.28
N GLY A 68 -4.46 -1.81 -0.27
CA GLY A 68 -4.60 -3.22 0.12
C GLY A 68 -3.30 -4.01 -0.08
N ILE A 69 -2.63 -3.80 -1.21
CA ILE A 69 -1.32 -4.39 -1.52
C ILE A 69 -0.27 -3.93 -0.51
N LEU A 70 -0.18 -2.63 -0.24
CA LEU A 70 0.78 -2.09 0.72
C LEU A 70 0.53 -2.61 2.14
N ARG A 71 -0.74 -2.71 2.56
CA ARG A 71 -1.14 -3.26 3.86
C ARG A 71 -0.83 -4.75 3.97
N ALA A 72 -1.10 -5.53 2.93
CA ALA A 72 -0.77 -6.95 2.88
C ALA A 72 0.75 -7.17 2.87
N ASN A 73 1.47 -6.33 2.13
CA ASN A 73 2.93 -6.40 2.06
C ASN A 73 3.59 -5.99 3.38
N TYR A 74 3.04 -4.99 4.09
CA TYR A 74 3.47 -4.65 5.45
C TYR A 74 3.35 -5.87 6.37
N GLN A 75 2.16 -6.48 6.43
CA GLN A 75 1.90 -7.64 7.29
C GLN A 75 2.77 -8.86 6.98
N ALA A 76 3.22 -9.02 5.74
CA ALA A 76 4.14 -10.09 5.36
C ALA A 76 5.60 -9.85 5.80
N THR A 77 5.94 -8.63 6.25
CA THR A 77 7.30 -8.21 6.60
C THR A 77 7.52 -7.89 8.08
N ILE A 78 6.46 -7.92 8.89
CA ILE A 78 6.52 -7.87 10.37
C ILE A 78 6.65 -9.27 10.97
#